data_AF-A0A2V6FB23-F1
#
_entry.id   AF-A0A2V6FB23-F1
#
_cell.length_a   1.000
_cell.length_b   1.000
_cell.length_c   1.000
_cell.angle_alpha   90.00
_cell.angle_beta   90.00
_cell.angle_gamma   90.00
#
_symmetry.space_group_name_H-M   'P 1'
#
loop_
_entity.id
_entity.type
_entity.pdbx_description
1 polymer ?
#
loop_
_entity_poly.entity_id
_entity_poly.type
_entity_poly.pdbx_seq_one_letter_code
_entity_poly.pdbx_strand_id
1 'polypeptide(L)'
;MARSSAFRRWSATEMNVRANIEFADLSCPRGGSLLLSASPSTKPAILQGRIVTLASLSPTIPDQLIGNALAQFAHSETDDSVLLVEMDNASPAVSLSDFAAIQATLNGEFCFTEHLRNGEGGFKRLNLRMTGAAHESSLVKPLLQHFGSHFRFVLLRISADVSDEALFECLTQSDLTYLLVRQSPENLYDFDLLLRGVRSRFNGDCFRLKTVLCLSEGERARVSSELAKKVGGPLHAFVHDCPSPAVGSGGQADALTKAFGADIRRLAREIGGCRIGLALSSGGAKGLAHIGVIQVLEENGIEVDVVAGCSMGAYVAAVWGYGCDGKAMERLAREVEGRGGLWRLVDPVFPPRDGFIRGSAVKKRLQRTIGDTHFSELKRPIRVVATNLYTLGLLRFTRA
;
A
#
# COMPACT_ATOMS: atom_id res chain seq x y z
N MET A 1 51.64 7.35 42.96
CA MET A 1 50.48 6.45 42.77
C MET A 1 49.27 7.28 42.37
N ALA A 2 48.96 7.30 41.08
CA ALA A 2 47.81 8.01 40.51
C ALA A 2 46.50 7.27 40.87
N ARG A 3 45.46 7.99 41.28
CA ARG A 3 44.09 7.47 41.30
C ARG A 3 43.20 8.32 40.40
N SER A 4 42.69 7.59 39.41
CA SER A 4 41.92 7.99 38.24
C SER A 4 40.48 8.39 38.58
N SER A 5 39.98 9.32 37.78
CA SER A 5 38.59 9.75 37.60
C SER A 5 37.62 8.61 37.28
N ALA A 6 36.39 8.68 37.81
CA ALA A 6 35.24 8.02 37.19
C ALA A 6 33.95 8.80 37.49
N PHE A 7 33.62 9.74 36.60
CA PHE A 7 32.29 10.29 36.40
C PHE A 7 31.33 9.14 36.05
N ARG A 8 30.37 8.81 36.91
CA ARG A 8 29.27 7.91 36.56
C ARG A 8 28.25 8.68 35.72
N ARG A 9 28.31 8.50 34.39
CA ARG A 9 27.21 8.81 33.46
C ARG A 9 26.01 7.95 33.84
N TRP A 10 24.91 8.59 34.20
CA TRP A 10 23.60 7.94 34.26
C TRP A 10 23.06 7.81 32.84
N SER A 11 22.73 6.58 32.44
CA SER A 11 22.13 6.26 31.15
C SER A 11 20.74 6.89 31.04
N ALA A 12 20.54 7.66 29.98
CA ALA A 12 19.23 8.11 29.56
C ALA A 12 18.45 6.89 29.04
N THR A 13 17.20 6.82 29.50
CA THR A 13 16.11 5.93 29.11
C THR A 13 16.31 5.24 27.76
N GLU A 14 16.56 3.93 27.78
CA GLU A 14 16.45 3.05 26.61
C GLU A 14 15.01 3.07 26.10
N MET A 15 14.71 4.00 25.18
CA MET A 15 13.71 3.73 24.16
C MET A 15 14.37 2.77 23.17
N ASN A 16 13.74 1.62 22.94
CA ASN A 16 14.12 0.62 21.94
C ASN A 16 14.18 1.22 20.53
N VAL A 17 15.26 1.94 20.23
CA VAL A 17 15.65 2.31 18.86
C VAL A 17 16.62 1.22 18.42
N ARG A 18 16.10 0.05 18.07
CA ARG A 18 16.87 -0.88 17.24
C ARG A 18 16.90 -0.31 15.82
N ALA A 19 18.11 -0.22 15.28
CA ALA A 19 18.43 0.47 14.03
C ALA A 19 17.77 -0.19 12.81
N ASN A 20 16.63 0.34 12.38
CA ASN A 20 16.20 0.33 10.98
C ASN A 20 16.18 1.78 10.52
N ILE A 21 17.37 2.37 10.36
CA ILE A 21 17.55 3.68 9.71
C ILE A 21 18.20 3.39 8.37
N GLU A 22 17.40 3.18 7.34
CA GLU A 22 17.89 3.25 5.97
C GLU A 22 17.96 4.72 5.56
N PHE A 23 19.18 5.21 5.37
CA PHE A 23 19.45 6.48 4.71
C PHE A 23 19.28 6.29 3.21
N ALA A 24 18.05 6.44 2.70
CA ALA A 24 17.86 6.69 1.27
C ALA A 24 18.24 8.15 1.00
N ASP A 25 19.39 8.34 0.37
CA ASP A 25 19.85 9.62 -0.15
C ASP A 25 18.88 10.08 -1.24
N LEU A 26 18.16 11.17 -0.99
CA LEU A 26 17.24 11.79 -1.95
C LEU A 26 17.54 13.27 -1.98
N SER A 27 18.59 13.61 -2.72
CA SER A 27 18.74 14.93 -3.31
C SER A 27 17.53 15.18 -4.20
N CYS A 28 16.63 16.03 -3.73
CA CYS A 28 15.55 16.56 -4.53
C CYS A 28 16.18 17.46 -5.61
N PRO A 29 16.03 17.21 -6.92
CA PRO A 29 16.44 18.19 -7.91
C PRO A 29 15.61 19.44 -7.67
N ARG A 30 16.29 20.57 -7.40
CA ARG A 30 15.67 21.88 -7.23
C ARG A 30 14.86 22.18 -8.48
N GLY A 31 13.53 22.07 -8.37
CA GLY A 31 12.61 22.47 -9.43
C GLY A 31 12.82 23.96 -9.75
N GLY A 32 13.27 24.22 -10.96
CA GLY A 32 13.23 25.56 -11.54
C GLY A 32 11.78 26.04 -11.63
N SER A 33 11.61 27.34 -11.42
CA SER A 33 10.35 28.04 -11.60
C SER A 33 9.74 27.71 -12.97
N LEU A 34 8.58 27.04 -12.98
CA LEU A 34 7.73 26.95 -14.16
C LEU A 34 6.51 27.81 -13.91
N LEU A 35 6.63 29.05 -14.40
CA LEU A 35 5.51 29.95 -14.66
C LEU A 35 4.48 29.24 -15.54
N LEU A 36 3.23 29.30 -15.11
CA LEU A 36 2.06 28.91 -15.88
C LEU A 36 1.94 29.81 -17.11
N SER A 37 2.36 29.33 -18.28
CA SER A 37 1.84 29.81 -19.56
C SER A 37 1.11 28.67 -20.25
N ALA A 38 -0.22 28.72 -20.23
CA ALA A 38 -1.06 27.85 -21.01
C ALA A 38 -1.01 28.31 -22.48
N SER A 39 -0.58 27.42 -23.37
CA SER A 39 -0.86 27.50 -24.81
C SER A 39 -1.40 26.13 -25.26
N PRO A 40 -2.55 26.06 -25.93
CA PRO A 40 -3.13 24.79 -26.36
C PRO A 40 -2.54 24.42 -27.72
N SER A 41 -1.75 23.35 -27.79
CA SER A 41 -1.38 22.77 -29.09
C SER A 41 -1.30 21.24 -29.05
N THR A 42 -2.33 20.65 -29.67
CA THR A 42 -2.30 19.56 -30.67
C THR A 42 -1.82 18.15 -30.29
N LYS A 43 -2.80 17.24 -30.43
CA LYS A 43 -2.81 15.76 -30.42
C LYS A 43 -2.77 15.10 -29.03
N PRO A 44 -3.78 14.30 -28.65
CA PRO A 44 -3.68 13.48 -27.45
C PRO A 44 -2.55 12.47 -27.69
N ALA A 45 -1.54 12.50 -26.82
CA ALA A 45 -0.65 11.35 -26.71
C ALA A 45 -1.54 10.13 -26.46
N ILE A 46 -1.39 9.08 -27.27
CA ILE A 46 -2.04 7.79 -27.02
C ILE A 46 -1.57 7.39 -25.62
N LEU A 47 -2.43 7.54 -24.62
CA LEU A 47 -2.14 7.13 -23.25
C LEU A 47 -2.06 5.61 -23.29
N GLN A 48 -0.83 5.09 -23.39
CA GLN A 48 -0.58 3.66 -23.28
C GLN A 48 -1.19 3.17 -21.95
N GLY A 49 -2.03 2.14 -22.04
CA GLY A 49 -2.71 1.56 -20.88
C GLY A 49 -1.71 1.11 -19.83
N ARG A 50 -2.05 1.29 -18.56
CA ARG A 50 -1.22 0.91 -17.43
C ARG A 50 -1.45 -0.56 -17.10
N ILE A 51 -0.39 -1.35 -17.17
CA ILE A 51 -0.42 -2.79 -16.88
C ILE A 51 -0.02 -3.01 -15.41
N VAL A 52 -0.89 -3.69 -14.66
CA VAL A 52 -0.68 -3.98 -13.24
C VAL A 52 -0.83 -5.47 -13.00
N THR A 53 0.19 -6.11 -12.47
CA THR A 53 0.13 -7.54 -12.10
C THR A 53 -0.20 -7.72 -10.62
N LEU A 54 -1.13 -8.61 -10.34
CA LEU A 54 -1.42 -9.19 -9.04
C LEU A 54 -0.94 -10.65 -9.09
N ALA A 55 0.17 -10.94 -8.40
CA ALA A 55 0.70 -12.29 -8.32
C ALA A 55 0.54 -12.82 -6.89
N SER A 56 -0.02 -14.02 -6.79
CA SER A 56 -0.14 -14.79 -5.55
C SER A 56 0.54 -16.14 -5.74
N LEU A 57 1.41 -16.51 -4.81
CA LEU A 57 2.00 -17.85 -4.76
C LEU A 57 1.23 -18.80 -3.86
N SER A 58 0.25 -18.27 -3.12
CA SER A 58 -0.48 -19.04 -2.12
C SER A 58 -1.90 -19.33 -2.59
N PRO A 59 -2.35 -20.60 -2.56
CA PRO A 59 -3.77 -20.92 -2.74
C PRO A 59 -4.63 -20.42 -1.58
N THR A 60 -4.02 -20.02 -0.46
CA THR A 60 -4.74 -19.52 0.73
C THR A 60 -5.06 -18.02 0.67
N ILE A 61 -4.58 -17.31 -0.34
CA ILE A 61 -4.88 -15.90 -0.58
C ILE A 61 -6.09 -15.83 -1.50
N PRO A 62 -7.14 -15.06 -1.16
CA PRO A 62 -8.32 -14.88 -2.01
C PRO A 62 -8.01 -13.92 -3.17
N ASP A 63 -7.07 -14.29 -4.04
CA ASP A 63 -6.56 -13.47 -5.14
C ASP A 63 -7.64 -13.10 -6.17
N GLN A 64 -8.60 -13.99 -6.44
CA GLN A 64 -9.77 -13.72 -7.27
C GLN A 64 -10.65 -12.62 -6.68
N LEU A 65 -10.92 -12.68 -5.37
CA LEU A 65 -11.72 -11.65 -4.70
C LEU A 65 -11.00 -10.30 -4.69
N ILE A 66 -9.69 -10.32 -4.40
CA ILE A 66 -8.83 -9.14 -4.43
C ILE A 66 -8.81 -8.54 -5.84
N GLY A 67 -8.58 -9.35 -6.87
CA GLY A 67 -8.55 -8.91 -8.27
C GLY A 67 -9.88 -8.30 -8.72
N ASN A 68 -11.01 -8.92 -8.36
CA ASN A 68 -12.33 -8.41 -8.67
C ASN A 68 -12.64 -7.08 -7.97
N ALA A 69 -12.41 -7.00 -6.66
CA ALA A 69 -12.61 -5.76 -5.90
C ALA A 69 -11.67 -4.65 -6.40
N LEU A 70 -10.42 -4.98 -6.73
CA LEU A 70 -9.44 -4.03 -7.27
C LEU A 70 -9.89 -3.47 -8.64
N ALA A 71 -10.40 -4.33 -9.53
CA ALA A 71 -10.91 -3.92 -10.83
C ALA A 71 -12.15 -3.03 -10.70
N GLN A 72 -13.09 -3.42 -9.84
CA GLN A 72 -14.29 -2.65 -9.54
C GLN A 72 -13.95 -1.26 -8.99
N PHE A 73 -13.11 -1.19 -7.95
CA PHE A 73 -12.71 0.09 -7.39
C PHE A 73 -11.85 0.92 -8.35
N ALA A 74 -10.98 0.30 -9.14
CA ALA A 74 -10.19 1.04 -10.13
C ALA A 74 -11.12 1.75 -11.12
N HIS A 75 -12.15 1.05 -11.62
CA HIS A 75 -13.15 1.65 -12.49
C HIS A 75 -13.96 2.73 -11.77
N SER A 76 -14.53 2.45 -10.58
CA SER A 76 -15.39 3.42 -9.89
C SER A 76 -14.67 4.68 -9.41
N GLU A 77 -13.37 4.59 -9.08
CA GLU A 77 -12.58 5.74 -8.60
C GLU A 77 -12.01 6.60 -9.72
N THR A 78 -11.99 6.10 -10.96
CA THR A 78 -11.35 6.79 -12.09
C THR A 78 -12.29 7.04 -13.27
N ASP A 79 -13.40 6.32 -13.36
CA ASP A 79 -14.31 6.25 -14.51
C ASP A 79 -13.62 5.78 -15.82
N ASP A 80 -12.41 5.23 -15.71
CA ASP A 80 -11.61 4.78 -16.83
C ASP A 80 -11.89 3.31 -17.21
N SER A 81 -11.56 2.91 -18.43
CA SER A 81 -11.72 1.53 -18.89
C SER A 81 -10.74 0.56 -18.20
N VAL A 82 -11.29 -0.47 -17.54
CA VAL A 82 -10.53 -1.49 -16.81
C VAL A 82 -10.77 -2.87 -17.43
N LEU A 83 -9.69 -3.60 -17.71
CA LEU A 83 -9.71 -5.02 -18.08
C LEU A 83 -9.04 -5.83 -16.97
N LEU A 84 -9.77 -6.77 -16.36
CA LEU A 84 -9.22 -7.81 -15.50
C LEU A 84 -8.96 -9.08 -16.33
N VAL A 85 -7.69 -9.45 -16.45
CA VAL A 85 -7.24 -10.66 -17.13
C VAL A 85 -6.90 -11.70 -16.07
N GLU A 86 -7.63 -12.81 -16.09
CA GLU A 86 -7.39 -13.96 -15.21
C GLU A 86 -6.57 -15.00 -15.97
N MET A 87 -5.34 -15.25 -15.52
CA MET A 87 -4.44 -16.23 -16.12
C MET A 87 -4.35 -17.44 -15.19
N ASP A 88 -4.89 -18.57 -15.65
CA ASP A 88 -4.87 -19.85 -14.94
C ASP A 88 -4.82 -21.02 -15.94
N ASN A 89 -4.67 -22.25 -15.46
CA ASN A 89 -4.74 -23.45 -16.30
C ASN A 89 -6.17 -24.05 -16.34
N ALA A 90 -7.15 -23.40 -15.71
CA ALA A 90 -8.50 -23.92 -15.57
C ALA A 90 -9.35 -23.67 -16.83
N SER A 91 -10.45 -24.43 -16.96
CA SER A 91 -11.41 -24.29 -18.06
C SER A 91 -12.80 -23.94 -17.50
N PRO A 92 -13.62 -23.12 -18.20
CA PRO A 92 -13.45 -22.62 -19.56
C PRO A 92 -12.74 -21.25 -19.65
N ALA A 93 -11.67 -21.18 -20.45
CA ALA A 93 -10.89 -19.96 -20.71
C ALA A 93 -10.33 -19.97 -22.16
N VAL A 94 -9.99 -18.78 -22.69
CA VAL A 94 -9.46 -18.63 -24.06
C VAL A 94 -8.01 -19.08 -24.12
N SER A 95 -7.63 -19.85 -25.14
CA SER A 95 -6.25 -20.32 -25.28
C SER A 95 -5.36 -19.20 -25.83
N LEU A 96 -4.15 -19.02 -25.29
CA LEU A 96 -3.17 -18.10 -25.89
C LEU A 96 -2.77 -18.50 -27.32
N SER A 97 -2.80 -19.80 -27.65
CA SER A 97 -2.55 -20.26 -29.02
C SER A 97 -3.59 -19.72 -30.02
N ASP A 98 -4.81 -19.43 -29.57
CA ASP A 98 -5.84 -18.83 -30.42
C ASP A 98 -5.43 -17.39 -30.79
N PHE A 99 -4.76 -16.67 -29.88
CA PHE A 99 -4.21 -15.34 -30.17
C PHE A 99 -3.11 -15.36 -31.23
N ALA A 100 -2.26 -16.39 -31.26
CA ALA A 100 -1.26 -16.52 -32.33
C ALA A 100 -1.91 -16.75 -33.71
N ALA A 101 -3.08 -17.40 -33.74
CA ALA A 101 -3.86 -17.61 -34.95
C ALA A 101 -4.67 -16.36 -35.35
N ILE A 102 -5.08 -15.54 -34.37
CA ILE A 102 -5.78 -14.28 -34.59
C ILE A 102 -4.75 -13.20 -34.95
N GLN A 103 -4.75 -12.74 -36.21
CA GLN A 103 -3.88 -11.62 -36.61
C GLN A 103 -4.13 -10.43 -35.66
N ALA A 104 -3.11 -10.02 -34.91
CA ALA A 104 -3.19 -9.05 -33.81
C ALA A 104 -3.71 -7.64 -34.20
N THR A 105 -4.00 -7.42 -35.48
CA THR A 105 -4.54 -6.17 -36.04
C THR A 105 -5.36 -6.45 -37.31
N LEU A 106 -6.49 -7.16 -37.21
CA LEU A 106 -7.53 -7.03 -38.22
C LEU A 106 -8.31 -5.73 -37.92
N ASN A 107 -7.98 -4.66 -38.65
CA ASN A 107 -8.72 -3.38 -38.69
C ASN A 107 -8.81 -2.55 -37.39
N GLY A 108 -7.98 -2.81 -36.38
CA GLY A 108 -7.98 -2.03 -35.12
C GLY A 108 -9.10 -2.40 -34.15
N GLU A 109 -9.79 -3.51 -34.38
CA GLU A 109 -10.78 -4.06 -33.45
C GLU A 109 -10.12 -4.90 -32.34
N PHE A 110 -10.77 -4.92 -31.18
CA PHE A 110 -10.29 -5.73 -30.05
C PHE A 110 -10.59 -7.22 -30.31
N CYS A 111 -9.52 -8.01 -30.43
CA CYS A 111 -9.58 -9.39 -30.93
C CYS A 111 -10.29 -10.38 -30.01
N PHE A 112 -10.59 -9.99 -28.76
CA PHE A 112 -11.26 -10.83 -27.77
C PHE A 112 -12.66 -10.34 -27.42
N THR A 113 -13.30 -9.51 -28.26
CA THR A 113 -14.60 -8.90 -27.95
C THR A 113 -15.66 -9.92 -27.56
N GLU A 114 -15.76 -11.04 -28.28
CA GLU A 114 -16.69 -12.16 -28.01
C GLU A 114 -16.39 -12.91 -26.69
N HIS A 115 -15.18 -12.78 -26.17
CA HIS A 115 -14.72 -13.47 -24.96
C HIS A 115 -14.74 -12.56 -23.72
N LEU A 116 -14.98 -11.25 -23.90
CA LEU A 116 -15.10 -10.31 -22.80
C LEU A 116 -16.41 -10.54 -22.04
N ARG A 117 -16.30 -10.69 -20.73
CA ARG A 117 -17.43 -10.70 -19.80
C ARG A 117 -17.51 -9.37 -19.07
N ASN A 118 -18.71 -8.96 -18.67
CA ASN A 118 -18.87 -7.81 -17.80
C ASN A 118 -18.65 -8.25 -16.34
N GLY A 119 -17.77 -7.55 -15.63
CA GLY A 119 -17.65 -7.64 -14.19
C GLY A 119 -18.72 -6.82 -13.48
N GLU A 120 -18.98 -7.15 -12.21
CA GLU A 120 -19.84 -6.31 -11.37
C GLU A 120 -19.19 -4.95 -11.15
N GLY A 121 -19.88 -3.87 -11.52
CA GLY A 121 -19.35 -2.51 -11.43
C GLY A 121 -18.54 -2.03 -12.64
N GLY A 122 -18.85 -2.51 -13.85
CA GLY A 122 -18.53 -1.80 -15.11
C GLY A 122 -17.21 -2.17 -15.79
N PHE A 123 -16.31 -2.88 -15.12
CA PHE A 123 -15.07 -3.37 -15.72
C PHE A 123 -15.30 -4.57 -16.66
N LYS A 124 -14.34 -4.86 -17.55
CA LYS A 124 -14.34 -6.04 -18.43
C LYS A 124 -13.46 -7.14 -17.85
N ARG A 125 -13.84 -8.39 -18.06
CA ARG A 125 -13.10 -9.57 -17.63
C ARG A 125 -12.76 -10.47 -18.82
N LEU A 126 -11.55 -11.01 -18.82
CA LEU A 126 -11.09 -12.02 -19.77
C LEU A 126 -10.38 -13.14 -19.02
N ASN A 127 -10.74 -14.40 -19.30
CA ASN A 127 -10.06 -15.57 -18.75
C ASN A 127 -9.16 -16.16 -19.83
N LEU A 128 -7.87 -16.26 -19.53
CA LEU A 128 -6.83 -16.79 -20.40
C LEU A 128 -6.28 -18.08 -19.82
N ARG A 129 -6.33 -19.13 -20.63
CA ARG A 129 -5.77 -20.43 -20.28
C ARG A 129 -4.28 -20.47 -20.61
N MET A 130 -3.47 -20.81 -19.62
CA MET A 130 -2.04 -21.02 -19.73
C MET A 130 -1.74 -22.51 -19.68
N THR A 131 -1.34 -23.11 -20.81
CA THR A 131 -1.04 -24.54 -20.88
C THR A 131 0.36 -24.89 -20.41
N GLY A 132 1.23 -23.88 -20.25
CA GLY A 132 2.63 -24.05 -19.87
C GLY A 132 3.53 -24.38 -21.07
N ALA A 133 3.01 -24.30 -22.29
CA ALA A 133 3.80 -24.51 -23.48
C ALA A 133 4.84 -23.39 -23.65
N ALA A 134 6.10 -23.75 -23.95
CA ALA A 134 7.22 -22.80 -23.96
C ALA A 134 6.99 -21.55 -24.85
N HIS A 135 6.22 -21.70 -25.94
CA HIS A 135 5.92 -20.61 -26.87
C HIS A 135 4.90 -19.59 -26.32
N GLU A 136 4.07 -19.94 -25.33
CA GLU A 136 3.06 -19.05 -24.76
C GLU A 136 3.69 -17.80 -24.13
N SER A 137 4.84 -17.96 -23.47
CA SER A 137 5.59 -16.84 -22.88
C SER A 137 5.92 -15.75 -23.90
N SER A 138 6.25 -16.13 -25.14
CA SER A 138 6.57 -15.18 -26.21
C SER A 138 5.36 -14.37 -26.70
N LEU A 139 4.14 -14.86 -26.45
CA LEU A 139 2.89 -14.21 -26.84
C LEU A 139 2.37 -13.22 -25.79
N VAL A 140 2.84 -13.31 -24.54
CA VAL A 140 2.41 -12.44 -23.43
C VAL A 140 2.66 -10.98 -23.76
N LYS A 141 3.87 -10.63 -24.23
CA LYS A 141 4.22 -9.24 -24.56
C LYS A 141 3.30 -8.60 -25.62
N PRO A 142 3.17 -9.16 -26.84
CA PRO A 142 2.31 -8.56 -27.85
C PRO A 142 0.84 -8.52 -27.41
N LEU A 143 0.39 -9.50 -26.62
CA LEU A 143 -0.96 -9.52 -26.06
C LEU A 143 -1.21 -8.37 -25.08
N LEU A 144 -0.32 -8.16 -24.11
CA LEU A 144 -0.46 -7.09 -23.14
C LEU A 144 -0.36 -5.70 -23.78
N GLN A 145 0.45 -5.56 -24.83
CA GLN A 145 0.50 -4.34 -25.64
C GLN A 145 -0.83 -4.09 -26.36
N HIS A 146 -1.46 -5.13 -26.91
CA HIS A 146 -2.80 -5.01 -27.49
C HIS A 146 -3.83 -4.62 -26.43
N PHE A 147 -3.82 -5.24 -25.24
CA PHE A 147 -4.74 -4.84 -24.17
C PHE A 147 -4.55 -3.38 -23.75
N GLY A 148 -3.30 -2.94 -23.61
CA GLY A 148 -2.96 -1.56 -23.26
C GLY A 148 -3.33 -0.52 -24.33
N SER A 149 -3.60 -0.90 -25.58
CA SER A 149 -4.11 0.03 -26.59
C SER A 149 -5.63 0.23 -26.53
N HIS A 150 -6.36 -0.63 -25.82
CA HIS A 150 -7.82 -0.61 -25.73
C HIS A 150 -8.35 -0.26 -24.33
N PHE A 151 -7.57 -0.57 -23.29
CA PHE A 151 -7.96 -0.34 -21.90
C PHE A 151 -6.98 0.59 -21.21
N ARG A 152 -7.50 1.54 -20.43
CA ARG A 152 -6.68 2.46 -19.63
C ARG A 152 -5.93 1.71 -18.54
N PHE A 153 -6.57 0.72 -17.92
CA PHE A 153 -5.97 -0.16 -16.92
C PHE A 153 -6.14 -1.62 -17.31
N VAL A 154 -5.04 -2.38 -17.30
CA VAL A 154 -5.03 -3.83 -17.51
C VAL A 154 -4.50 -4.49 -16.24
N LEU A 155 -5.39 -5.15 -15.50
CA LEU A 155 -5.07 -5.85 -14.26
C LEU A 155 -4.88 -7.33 -14.56
N LEU A 156 -3.70 -7.87 -14.29
CA LEU A 156 -3.38 -9.28 -14.51
C LEU A 156 -3.45 -10.02 -13.18
N ARG A 157 -4.38 -10.97 -13.03
CA ARG A 157 -4.35 -11.93 -11.93
C ARG A 157 -3.65 -13.19 -12.43
N ILE A 158 -2.48 -13.49 -11.86
CA ILE A 158 -1.71 -14.68 -12.23
C ILE A 158 -1.85 -15.71 -11.12
N SER A 159 -2.44 -16.85 -11.47
CA SER A 159 -2.61 -17.99 -10.58
C SER A 159 -1.29 -18.76 -10.40
N ALA A 160 -1.17 -19.49 -9.29
CA ALA A 160 0.05 -20.22 -8.91
C ALA A 160 0.40 -21.41 -9.82
N ASP A 161 -0.54 -21.85 -10.67
CA ASP A 161 -0.39 -22.93 -11.66
C ASP A 161 0.12 -22.47 -13.02
N VAL A 162 0.32 -21.17 -13.22
CA VAL A 162 0.94 -20.59 -14.43
C VAL A 162 2.45 -20.83 -14.39
N SER A 163 3.06 -21.11 -15.55
CA SER A 163 4.51 -21.36 -15.62
C SER A 163 5.35 -20.14 -15.23
N ASP A 164 6.50 -20.40 -14.63
CA ASP A 164 7.46 -19.37 -14.22
C ASP A 164 7.85 -18.45 -15.39
N GLU A 165 8.06 -19.00 -16.60
CA GLU A 165 8.40 -18.20 -17.78
C GLU A 165 7.31 -17.17 -18.12
N ALA A 166 6.05 -17.57 -18.05
CA ALA A 166 4.93 -16.67 -18.34
C ALA A 166 4.73 -15.65 -17.20
N LEU A 167 4.87 -16.07 -15.94
CA LEU A 167 4.85 -15.19 -14.79
C LEU A 167 5.92 -14.10 -14.94
N PHE A 168 7.17 -14.47 -15.20
CA PHE A 168 8.26 -13.51 -15.36
C PHE A 168 8.06 -12.57 -16.55
N GLU A 169 7.48 -13.04 -17.65
CA GLU A 169 7.16 -12.17 -18.78
C GLU A 169 6.08 -11.14 -18.41
N CYS A 170 5.00 -11.56 -17.74
CA CYS A 170 3.97 -10.63 -17.25
C CYS A 170 4.56 -9.60 -16.29
N LEU A 171 5.42 -10.01 -15.36
CA LEU A 171 6.12 -9.12 -14.45
C LEU A 171 6.99 -8.10 -15.20
N THR A 172 7.64 -8.52 -16.29
CA THR A 172 8.52 -7.68 -17.09
C THR A 172 7.76 -6.60 -17.85
N GLN A 173 6.57 -6.95 -18.36
CA GLN A 173 5.72 -6.01 -19.09
C GLN A 173 4.86 -5.11 -18.18
N SER A 174 4.85 -5.37 -16.87
CA SER A 174 4.04 -4.60 -15.92
C SER A 174 4.69 -3.26 -15.55
N ASP A 175 3.87 -2.22 -15.46
CA ASP A 175 4.25 -0.93 -14.87
C ASP A 175 4.33 -1.03 -13.34
N LEU A 176 3.51 -1.91 -12.78
CA LEU A 176 3.41 -2.14 -11.35
C LEU A 176 3.05 -3.59 -11.06
N THR A 177 3.69 -4.17 -10.05
CA THR A 177 3.34 -5.51 -9.56
C THR A 177 3.06 -5.47 -8.08
N TYR A 178 1.88 -5.97 -7.70
CA TYR A 178 1.57 -6.34 -6.32
C TYR A 178 1.84 -7.82 -6.11
N LEU A 179 2.79 -8.12 -5.22
CA LEU A 179 3.05 -9.47 -4.76
C LEU A 179 2.27 -9.69 -3.47
N LEU A 180 1.27 -10.56 -3.51
CA LEU A 180 0.45 -10.90 -2.36
C LEU A 180 1.13 -11.97 -1.52
N VAL A 181 1.26 -11.72 -0.21
CA VAL A 181 1.94 -12.64 0.70
C VAL A 181 1.13 -12.81 1.98
N ARG A 182 1.18 -14.01 2.57
CA ARG A 182 0.74 -14.27 3.95
C ARG A 182 1.94 -14.55 4.83
N GLN A 183 1.81 -14.27 6.12
CA GLN A 183 2.88 -14.46 7.11
C GLN A 183 3.05 -15.92 7.61
N SER A 184 2.54 -16.92 6.88
CA SER A 184 2.77 -18.33 7.21
C SER A 184 4.15 -18.80 6.71
N PRO A 185 4.81 -19.75 7.40
CA PRO A 185 6.16 -20.19 7.03
C PRO A 185 6.30 -20.72 5.60
N GLU A 186 5.29 -21.45 5.09
CA GLU A 186 5.28 -21.97 3.71
C GLU A 186 5.25 -20.82 2.69
N ASN A 187 4.33 -19.86 2.88
CA ASN A 187 4.14 -18.75 1.93
C ASN A 187 5.36 -17.84 1.90
N LEU A 188 6.03 -17.66 3.04
CA LEU A 188 7.26 -16.87 3.10
C LEU A 188 8.45 -17.57 2.45
N TYR A 189 8.45 -18.90 2.36
CA TYR A 189 9.48 -19.64 1.64
C TYR A 189 9.29 -19.52 0.12
N ASP A 190 8.08 -19.78 -0.36
CA ASP A 190 7.75 -19.65 -1.79
C ASP A 190 7.96 -18.21 -2.27
N PHE A 191 7.60 -17.25 -1.42
CA PHE A 191 7.82 -15.83 -1.70
C PHE A 191 9.31 -15.45 -1.82
N ASP A 192 10.17 -15.96 -0.92
CA ASP A 192 11.61 -15.72 -1.01
C ASP A 192 12.21 -16.34 -2.29
N LEU A 193 11.75 -17.53 -2.69
CA LEU A 193 12.16 -18.16 -3.95
C LEU A 193 11.76 -17.31 -5.17
N LEU A 194 10.50 -16.87 -5.24
CA LEU A 194 10.05 -15.99 -6.31
C LEU A 194 10.86 -14.70 -6.34
N LEU A 195 11.04 -14.04 -5.19
CA LEU A 195 11.80 -12.79 -5.11
C LEU A 195 13.24 -12.96 -5.59
N ARG A 196 13.90 -14.09 -5.27
CA ARG A 196 15.24 -14.41 -5.79
C ARG A 196 15.23 -14.57 -7.31
N GLY A 197 14.23 -15.27 -7.86
CA GLY A 197 14.04 -15.42 -9.30
C GLY A 197 13.84 -14.07 -10.00
N VAL A 198 12.96 -13.23 -9.45
CA VAL A 198 12.72 -11.87 -9.96
C VAL A 198 13.99 -11.03 -9.88
N ARG A 199 14.69 -11.00 -8.74
CA ARG A 199 15.93 -10.23 -8.60
C ARG A 199 17.02 -10.63 -9.59
N SER A 200 17.17 -11.94 -9.81
CA SER A 200 18.11 -12.49 -10.78
C SER A 200 17.83 -11.99 -12.20
N ARG A 201 16.54 -11.91 -12.57
CA ARG A 201 16.11 -11.54 -13.92
C ARG A 201 16.02 -10.04 -14.18
N PHE A 202 15.79 -9.24 -13.14
CA PHE A 202 15.66 -7.79 -13.22
C PHE A 202 16.96 -7.04 -12.82
N ASN A 203 18.12 -7.73 -12.75
CA ASN A 203 19.40 -7.15 -12.30
C ASN A 203 19.31 -6.37 -10.96
N GLY A 204 18.38 -6.77 -10.09
CA GLY A 204 18.11 -6.09 -8.82
C GLY A 204 17.17 -4.87 -8.88
N ASP A 205 16.74 -4.41 -10.06
CA ASP A 205 15.80 -3.28 -10.22
C ASP A 205 14.35 -3.71 -9.93
N CYS A 206 14.05 -3.85 -8.66
CA CYS A 206 12.74 -4.31 -8.16
C CYS A 206 11.78 -3.18 -7.79
N PHE A 207 12.01 -1.94 -8.22
CA PHE A 207 11.22 -0.76 -7.79
C PHE A 207 9.73 -0.82 -8.17
N ARG A 208 9.38 -1.65 -9.16
CA ARG A 208 7.99 -1.87 -9.60
C ARG A 208 7.25 -2.91 -8.74
N LEU A 209 7.98 -3.68 -7.93
CA LEU A 209 7.41 -4.72 -7.07
C LEU A 209 7.00 -4.12 -5.73
N LYS A 210 5.77 -4.40 -5.34
CA LYS A 210 5.17 -3.93 -4.10
C LYS A 210 4.60 -5.11 -3.34
N THR A 211 5.24 -5.44 -2.23
CA THR A 211 4.76 -6.53 -1.37
C THR A 211 3.56 -6.08 -0.56
N VAL A 212 2.47 -6.85 -0.65
CA VAL A 212 1.23 -6.61 0.08
C VAL A 212 0.97 -7.77 1.02
N LEU A 213 0.98 -7.50 2.32
CA LEU A 213 0.71 -8.52 3.34
C LEU A 213 -0.80 -8.67 3.53
N CYS A 214 -1.32 -9.84 3.18
CA CYS A 214 -2.72 -10.23 3.35
C CYS A 214 -2.90 -10.86 4.73
N LEU A 215 -3.75 -10.27 5.56
CA LEU A 215 -4.03 -10.70 6.93
C LEU A 215 -5.43 -11.27 6.99
N SER A 216 -5.60 -12.45 7.57
CA SER A 216 -6.92 -13.01 7.86
C SER A 216 -7.68 -12.14 8.86
N GLU A 217 -8.99 -12.38 8.98
CA GLU A 217 -9.83 -11.68 9.95
C GLU A 217 -9.27 -11.81 11.38
N GLY A 218 -9.06 -10.66 12.02
CA GLY A 218 -8.47 -10.57 13.37
C GLY A 218 -6.99 -10.93 13.48
N GLU A 219 -6.33 -11.27 12.37
CA GLU A 219 -4.90 -11.57 12.33
C GLU A 219 -4.08 -10.28 12.47
N ARG A 220 -3.15 -10.27 13.44
CA ARG A 220 -2.20 -9.15 13.60
C ARG A 220 -0.96 -9.39 12.78
N ALA A 221 -0.50 -8.36 12.07
CA ALA A 221 0.77 -8.41 11.36
C ALA A 221 1.94 -8.58 12.35
N ARG A 222 2.70 -9.66 12.19
CA ARG A 222 3.94 -9.92 12.92
C ARG A 222 5.11 -9.53 12.05
N VAL A 223 5.32 -8.23 11.88
CA VAL A 223 6.46 -7.72 11.11
C VAL A 223 7.75 -7.87 11.92
N SER A 224 8.35 -9.04 11.85
CA SER A 224 9.66 -9.32 12.44
C SER A 224 10.77 -8.86 11.49
N SER A 225 11.98 -8.65 12.03
CA SER A 225 13.17 -8.43 11.19
C SER A 225 13.43 -9.57 10.20
N GLU A 226 12.96 -10.78 10.51
CA GLU A 226 13.06 -11.92 9.61
C GLU A 226 12.06 -11.83 8.45
N LEU A 227 10.83 -11.40 8.72
CA LEU A 227 9.85 -11.14 7.67
C LEU A 227 10.36 -10.05 6.72
N ALA A 228 10.86 -8.93 7.26
CA ALA A 228 11.44 -7.85 6.45
C ALA A 228 12.63 -8.33 5.60
N LYS A 229 13.50 -9.19 6.15
CA LYS A 229 14.61 -9.81 5.41
C LYS A 229 14.12 -10.72 4.29
N LYS A 230 13.15 -11.60 4.56
CA LYS A 230 12.57 -12.52 3.57
C LYS A 230 11.81 -11.79 2.48
N VAL A 231 11.13 -10.70 2.85
CA VAL A 231 10.43 -9.83 1.89
C VAL A 231 11.39 -8.97 1.07
N GLY A 232 12.65 -8.91 1.48
CA GLY A 232 13.71 -8.26 0.73
C GLY A 232 13.58 -6.73 0.63
N GLY A 233 12.68 -6.12 1.39
CA GLY A 233 12.41 -4.69 1.35
C GLY A 233 11.24 -4.29 2.26
N PRO A 234 10.91 -2.99 2.31
CA PRO A 234 9.79 -2.52 3.11
C PRO A 234 8.47 -3.06 2.58
N LEU A 235 7.58 -3.47 3.49
CA LEU A 235 6.22 -3.85 3.11
C LEU A 235 5.50 -2.64 2.52
N HIS A 236 4.95 -2.81 1.31
CA HIS A 236 4.26 -1.72 0.63
C HIS A 236 2.91 -1.46 1.28
N ALA A 237 2.08 -2.48 1.48
CA ALA A 237 0.74 -2.32 2.04
C ALA A 237 0.28 -3.54 2.85
N PHE A 238 -0.81 -3.36 3.56
CA PHE A 238 -1.54 -4.41 4.27
C PHE A 238 -2.95 -4.48 3.68
N VAL A 239 -3.48 -5.70 3.57
CA VAL A 239 -4.90 -5.94 3.31
C VAL A 239 -5.42 -6.68 4.53
N HIS A 240 -6.23 -6.00 5.32
CA HIS A 240 -6.81 -6.53 6.55
C HIS A 240 -8.09 -7.31 6.25
N ASP A 241 -8.43 -8.23 7.16
CA ASP A 241 -9.66 -9.01 7.13
C ASP A 241 -9.90 -9.71 5.78
N CYS A 242 -8.81 -10.26 5.19
CA CYS A 242 -8.89 -11.10 4.00
C CYS A 242 -9.71 -12.35 4.31
N PRO A 243 -10.79 -12.61 3.55
CA PRO A 243 -11.60 -13.80 3.75
C PRO A 243 -10.83 -15.07 3.38
N SER A 244 -11.32 -16.20 3.88
CA SER A 244 -10.79 -17.51 3.51
C SER A 244 -11.25 -17.89 2.10
N PRO A 245 -10.36 -18.44 1.24
CA PRO A 245 -10.72 -18.85 -0.12
C PRO A 245 -11.71 -20.03 -0.18
N ALA A 246 -11.92 -20.75 0.93
CA ALA A 246 -12.84 -21.89 1.01
C ALA A 246 -14.33 -21.52 1.05
N VAL A 247 -14.67 -20.22 1.14
CA VAL A 247 -16.06 -19.76 0.98
C VAL A 247 -16.38 -19.74 -0.52
N GLY A 248 -16.49 -20.94 -1.09
CA GLY A 248 -16.78 -21.16 -2.50
C GLY A 248 -18.26 -21.05 -2.79
N SER A 249 -18.57 -20.36 -3.89
CA SER A 249 -19.57 -20.81 -4.88
C SER A 249 -20.96 -21.18 -4.34
N GLY A 250 -21.80 -20.17 -4.09
CA GLY A 250 -23.26 -20.37 -3.99
C GLY A 250 -23.90 -19.71 -2.78
N GLY A 251 -24.22 -18.42 -2.90
CA GLY A 251 -25.08 -17.71 -1.96
C GLY A 251 -24.41 -16.47 -1.40
N GLN A 252 -24.74 -15.32 -2.02
CA GLN A 252 -24.37 -13.95 -1.65
C GLN A 252 -22.86 -13.67 -1.59
N ALA A 253 -22.45 -12.58 -2.24
CA ALA A 253 -21.20 -11.92 -1.90
C ALA A 253 -21.25 -11.62 -0.39
N ASP A 254 -20.61 -12.46 0.42
CA ASP A 254 -20.40 -12.18 1.84
C ASP A 254 -19.86 -10.76 1.90
N ALA A 255 -20.64 -9.88 2.53
CA ALA A 255 -20.42 -8.45 2.46
C ALA A 255 -18.96 -8.17 2.84
N LEU A 256 -18.15 -7.72 1.87
CA LEU A 256 -16.74 -7.42 2.08
C LEU A 256 -16.63 -6.61 3.36
N THR A 257 -15.73 -7.03 4.26
CA THR A 257 -15.53 -6.28 5.49
C THR A 257 -15.13 -4.85 5.12
N LYS A 258 -15.54 -3.88 5.95
CA LYS A 258 -15.21 -2.47 5.68
C LYS A 258 -13.71 -2.24 5.60
N ALA A 259 -12.91 -3.01 6.36
CA ALA A 259 -11.45 -2.93 6.34
C ALA A 259 -10.86 -3.48 5.04
N PHE A 260 -11.27 -4.67 4.62
CA PHE A 260 -10.83 -5.26 3.35
C PHE A 260 -11.15 -4.32 2.17
N GLY A 261 -12.40 -3.86 2.08
CA GLY A 261 -12.82 -2.93 1.02
C GLY A 261 -12.00 -1.64 1.00
N ALA A 262 -11.74 -1.04 2.16
CA ALA A 262 -10.94 0.19 2.27
C ALA A 262 -9.48 -0.01 1.83
N ASP A 263 -8.87 -1.15 2.17
CA ASP A 263 -7.50 -1.45 1.76
C ASP A 263 -7.38 -1.71 0.26
N ILE A 264 -8.32 -2.45 -0.34
CA ILE A 264 -8.32 -2.67 -1.79
C ILE A 264 -8.63 -1.38 -2.56
N ARG A 265 -9.59 -0.57 -2.10
CA ARG A 265 -9.90 0.74 -2.68
C ARG A 265 -8.68 1.66 -2.67
N ARG A 266 -7.86 1.63 -1.61
CA ARG A 266 -6.60 2.36 -1.54
C ARG A 266 -5.58 1.91 -2.59
N LEU A 267 -5.47 0.60 -2.83
CA LEU A 267 -4.62 0.05 -3.89
C LEU A 267 -5.15 0.43 -5.28
N ALA A 268 -6.47 0.45 -5.48
CA ALA A 268 -7.10 0.91 -6.71
C ALA A 268 -6.81 2.40 -6.97
N ARG A 269 -6.96 3.27 -5.97
CA ARG A 269 -6.58 4.69 -6.08
C ARG A 269 -5.10 4.89 -6.36
N GLU A 270 -4.24 4.00 -5.89
CA GLU A 270 -2.81 4.00 -6.24
C GLU A 270 -2.56 3.68 -7.72
N ILE A 271 -3.30 2.71 -8.26
CA ILE A 271 -3.27 2.38 -9.69
C ILE A 271 -3.83 3.55 -10.52
N GLY A 272 -4.93 4.15 -10.06
CA GLY A 272 -5.57 5.30 -10.71
C GLY A 272 -4.78 6.60 -10.59
N GLY A 273 -3.83 6.69 -9.65
CA GLY A 273 -3.13 7.95 -9.36
C GLY A 273 -3.99 9.00 -8.66
N CYS A 274 -5.12 8.59 -8.06
CA CYS A 274 -6.09 9.46 -7.40
C CYS A 274 -6.07 9.32 -5.86
N ARG A 275 -4.93 8.93 -5.28
CA ARG A 275 -4.78 8.86 -3.81
C ARG A 275 -4.87 10.22 -3.15
N ILE A 276 -5.59 10.28 -2.03
CA ILE A 276 -5.75 11.46 -1.20
C ILE A 276 -4.87 11.33 0.05
N GLY A 277 -3.93 12.27 0.20
CA GLY A 277 -3.09 12.37 1.40
C GLY A 277 -3.49 13.55 2.29
N LEU A 278 -3.50 13.35 3.61
CA LEU A 278 -3.73 14.42 4.59
C LEU A 278 -2.44 14.74 5.35
N ALA A 279 -1.98 15.99 5.31
CA ALA A 279 -0.82 16.45 6.06
C ALA A 279 -1.26 17.28 7.28
N LEU A 280 -0.88 16.82 8.47
CA LEU A 280 -1.21 17.43 9.76
C LEU A 280 0.04 18.09 10.37
N SER A 281 -0.01 19.42 10.48
CA SER A 281 1.10 20.23 11.01
C SER A 281 1.31 20.06 12.53
N SER A 282 2.45 20.57 13.01
CA SER A 282 2.66 20.89 14.43
C SER A 282 1.75 22.05 14.88
N GLY A 283 1.78 22.41 16.16
CA GLY A 283 1.00 23.53 16.71
C GLY A 283 0.58 23.42 18.18
N GLY A 284 1.09 22.40 18.91
CA GLY A 284 0.72 22.19 20.31
C GLY A 284 -0.79 22.06 20.50
N ALA A 285 -1.37 22.78 21.46
CA ALA A 285 -2.82 22.78 21.73
C ALA A 285 -3.67 23.14 20.50
N LYS A 286 -3.21 24.10 19.70
CA LYS A 286 -3.93 24.55 18.51
C LYS A 286 -4.05 23.44 17.46
N GLY A 287 -3.17 22.44 17.52
CA GLY A 287 -3.24 21.25 16.66
C GLY A 287 -4.48 20.38 16.89
N LEU A 288 -5.25 20.59 17.97
CA LEU A 288 -6.56 19.95 18.13
C LEU A 288 -7.58 20.39 17.06
N ALA A 289 -7.36 21.54 16.40
CA ALA A 289 -8.18 21.98 15.28
C ALA A 289 -8.20 20.98 14.11
N HIS A 290 -7.16 20.14 13.98
CA HIS A 290 -7.13 19.05 12.99
C HIS A 290 -8.32 18.08 13.15
N ILE A 291 -8.85 17.91 14.36
CA ILE A 291 -10.01 17.04 14.62
C ILE A 291 -11.25 17.58 13.90
N GLY A 292 -11.49 18.89 13.94
CA GLY A 292 -12.61 19.50 13.23
C GLY A 292 -12.51 19.37 11.71
N VAL A 293 -11.30 19.51 11.16
CA VAL A 293 -11.06 19.25 9.72
C VAL A 293 -11.38 17.80 9.38
N ILE A 294 -10.92 16.85 10.19
CA ILE A 294 -11.19 15.43 9.98
C ILE A 294 -12.70 15.12 10.04
N GLN A 295 -13.43 15.72 10.99
CA GLN A 295 -14.88 15.57 11.09
C GLN A 295 -15.58 15.99 9.79
N VAL A 296 -15.21 17.16 9.24
CA VAL A 296 -15.78 17.64 7.98
C VAL A 296 -15.44 16.70 6.81
N LEU A 297 -14.21 16.18 6.75
CA LEU A 297 -13.84 15.19 5.72
C LEU A 297 -14.69 13.92 5.84
N GLU A 298 -14.89 13.40 7.05
CA GLU A 298 -15.72 12.23 7.32
C GLU A 298 -17.20 12.48 6.97
N GLU A 299 -17.75 13.64 7.33
CA GLU A 299 -19.13 14.05 7.03
C GLU A 299 -19.41 14.16 5.52
N ASN A 300 -18.39 14.55 4.74
CA ASN A 300 -18.48 14.65 3.28
C ASN A 300 -18.09 13.33 2.57
N GLY A 301 -17.81 12.26 3.32
CA GLY A 301 -17.40 10.97 2.73
C GLY A 301 -16.04 11.01 2.03
N ILE A 302 -15.18 11.99 2.35
CA ILE A 302 -13.85 12.11 1.76
C ILE A 302 -12.90 11.12 2.46
N GLU A 303 -12.62 10.01 1.78
CA GLU A 303 -11.69 9.01 2.29
C GLU A 303 -10.24 9.39 2.04
N VAL A 304 -9.45 9.45 3.12
CA VAL A 304 -8.01 9.72 3.08
C VAL A 304 -7.22 8.41 3.09
N ASP A 305 -6.33 8.27 2.11
CA ASP A 305 -5.53 7.05 1.88
C ASP A 305 -4.26 6.98 2.72
N VAL A 306 -3.70 8.14 3.08
CA VAL A 306 -2.48 8.25 3.88
C VAL A 306 -2.47 9.54 4.69
N VAL A 307 -1.96 9.47 5.92
CA VAL A 307 -1.84 10.63 6.80
C VAL A 307 -0.38 10.88 7.13
N ALA A 308 0.08 12.13 7.03
CA ALA A 308 1.39 12.53 7.51
C ALA A 308 1.23 13.48 8.69
N GLY A 309 2.02 13.33 9.75
CA GLY A 309 1.86 14.13 10.96
C GLY A 309 3.19 14.54 11.61
N CYS A 310 3.21 15.73 12.21
CA CYS A 310 4.32 16.23 13.03
C CYS A 310 3.83 16.72 14.39
N SER A 311 4.51 16.34 15.49
CA SER A 311 4.15 16.74 16.86
C SER A 311 2.67 16.45 17.19
N MET A 312 1.84 17.45 17.51
CA MET A 312 0.41 17.25 17.73
C MET A 312 -0.29 16.64 16.51
N GLY A 313 0.10 17.02 15.29
CA GLY A 313 -0.42 16.40 14.08
C GLY A 313 -0.10 14.91 13.99
N ALA A 314 1.05 14.46 14.51
CA ALA A 314 1.38 13.04 14.59
C ALA A 314 0.51 12.30 15.62
N TYR A 315 0.21 12.95 16.75
CA TYR A 315 -0.71 12.40 17.76
C TYR A 315 -2.12 12.20 17.19
N VAL A 316 -2.68 13.24 16.56
CA VAL A 316 -3.99 13.17 15.90
C VAL A 316 -3.98 12.12 14.78
N ALA A 317 -2.93 12.10 13.95
CA ALA A 317 -2.77 11.09 12.90
C ALA A 317 -2.76 9.66 13.46
N ALA A 318 -2.06 9.41 14.57
CA ALA A 318 -1.98 8.08 15.18
C ALA A 318 -3.35 7.61 15.70
N VAL A 319 -4.09 8.47 16.40
CA VAL A 319 -5.41 8.14 16.94
C VAL A 319 -6.43 7.94 15.81
N TRP A 320 -6.42 8.81 14.79
CA TRP A 320 -7.31 8.68 13.63
C TRP A 320 -6.93 7.46 12.76
N GLY A 321 -5.64 7.22 12.59
CA GLY A 321 -5.10 6.10 11.83
C GLY A 321 -5.42 4.75 12.46
N TYR A 322 -5.50 4.68 13.79
CA TYR A 322 -5.98 3.51 14.51
C TYR A 322 -7.46 3.20 14.23
N GLY A 323 -8.25 4.22 13.92
CA GLY A 323 -9.66 4.08 13.55
C GLY A 323 -10.66 4.77 14.47
N CYS A 324 -10.20 5.62 15.40
CA CYS A 324 -11.10 6.52 16.12
C CYS A 324 -11.68 7.53 15.13
N ASP A 325 -13.01 7.67 15.07
CA ASP A 325 -13.66 8.70 14.25
C ASP A 325 -13.49 10.10 14.85
N GLY A 326 -13.86 11.13 14.08
CA GLY A 326 -13.76 12.52 14.50
C GLY A 326 -14.52 12.81 15.80
N LYS A 327 -15.67 12.15 16.04
CA LYS A 327 -16.44 12.30 17.29
C LYS A 327 -15.74 11.68 18.49
N ALA A 328 -15.15 10.50 18.34
CA ALA A 328 -14.34 9.88 19.38
C ALA A 328 -13.11 10.72 19.72
N MET A 329 -12.42 11.27 18.70
CA MET A 329 -11.29 12.16 18.90
C MET A 329 -11.68 13.46 19.60
N GLU A 330 -12.84 14.03 19.28
CA GLU A 330 -13.36 15.21 19.98
C GLU A 330 -13.59 14.93 21.48
N ARG A 331 -14.19 13.79 21.82
CA ARG A 331 -14.35 13.39 23.24
C ARG A 331 -13.01 13.27 23.96
N LEU A 332 -12.03 12.63 23.32
CA LEU A 332 -10.67 12.54 23.84
C LEU A 332 -10.01 13.92 23.99
N ALA A 333 -10.29 14.85 23.08
CA ALA A 333 -9.78 16.22 23.16
C ALA A 333 -10.42 17.01 24.32
N ARG A 334 -11.73 16.85 24.55
CA ARG A 334 -12.46 17.52 25.64
C ARG A 334 -11.99 17.08 27.03
N GLU A 335 -11.54 15.84 27.20
CA GLU A 335 -10.88 15.40 28.44
C GLU A 335 -9.58 16.18 28.75
N VAL A 336 -9.00 16.85 27.75
CA VAL A 336 -7.83 17.73 27.88
C VAL A 336 -8.26 19.19 28.12
N GLU A 337 -9.53 19.53 27.91
CA GLU A 337 -10.04 20.89 27.95
C GLU A 337 -10.20 21.36 29.41
N GLY A 338 -9.49 22.44 29.79
CA GLY A 338 -9.52 23.00 31.14
C GLY A 338 -8.24 23.74 31.52
N ARG A 339 -8.30 24.63 32.53
CA ARG A 339 -7.12 25.31 33.10
C ARG A 339 -6.16 24.27 33.69
N GLY A 340 -5.10 23.92 32.95
CA GLY A 340 -4.13 22.89 33.34
C GLY A 340 -4.15 21.60 32.53
N GLY A 341 -5.15 21.36 31.67
CA GLY A 341 -5.28 20.11 30.93
C GLY A 341 -4.22 19.93 29.84
N LEU A 342 -3.83 21.01 29.16
CA LEU A 342 -2.71 21.00 28.22
C LEU A 342 -1.36 20.77 28.93
N TRP A 343 -1.19 21.27 30.16
CA TRP A 343 -0.02 20.99 30.99
C TRP A 343 0.07 19.50 31.39
N ARG A 344 -1.03 18.74 31.31
CA ARG A 344 -0.99 17.27 31.46
C ARG A 344 -0.50 16.55 30.19
N LEU A 345 -0.42 17.21 29.04
CA LEU A 345 0.17 16.69 27.80
C LEU A 345 1.64 17.13 27.61
N VAL A 346 2.10 18.09 28.41
CA VAL A 346 3.44 18.65 28.29
C VAL A 346 4.17 18.38 29.61
N ASP A 347 5.10 17.44 29.59
CA ASP A 347 6.01 17.18 30.69
C ASP A 347 7.34 17.89 30.40
N PRO A 348 7.48 19.19 30.75
CA PRO A 348 8.65 19.99 30.39
C PRO A 348 9.89 19.46 31.08
N VAL A 349 11.02 19.49 30.36
CA VAL A 349 12.31 19.07 30.89
C VAL A 349 13.18 20.31 31.05
N PHE A 350 13.74 20.50 32.25
CA PHE A 350 14.70 21.57 32.52
C PHE A 350 16.14 21.10 32.19
N PRO A 351 17.03 22.00 31.74
CA PRO A 351 18.44 21.70 31.47
C PRO A 351 19.12 20.98 32.65
N PRO A 352 20.09 20.07 32.43
CA PRO A 352 20.97 19.98 31.25
C PRO A 352 20.62 18.85 30.26
N ARG A 353 19.33 18.64 29.94
CA ARG A 353 18.89 17.60 28.97
C ARG A 353 18.57 18.22 27.61
N ASP A 354 18.87 17.48 26.54
CA ASP A 354 18.51 17.86 25.16
C ASP A 354 17.00 17.66 24.93
N GLY A 355 16.26 18.75 24.74
CA GLY A 355 14.83 18.75 24.39
C GLY A 355 13.91 19.44 25.41
N PHE A 356 12.72 19.87 24.94
CA PHE A 356 11.77 20.67 25.74
C PHE A 356 10.67 19.84 26.44
N ILE A 357 10.48 18.56 26.09
CA ILE A 357 9.36 17.72 26.56
C ILE A 357 9.82 16.27 26.77
N ARG A 358 9.44 15.65 27.91
CA ARG A 358 9.77 14.25 28.27
C ARG A 358 8.93 13.22 27.51
N GLY A 359 7.71 13.59 27.11
CA GLY A 359 6.82 12.82 26.25
C GLY A 359 6.10 11.65 26.91
N SER A 360 6.30 11.44 28.21
CA SER A 360 5.74 10.30 28.96
C SER A 360 4.23 10.42 29.16
N ALA A 361 3.70 11.64 29.31
CA ALA A 361 2.26 11.85 29.44
C ALA A 361 1.53 11.60 28.12
N VAL A 362 2.06 12.12 27.00
CA VAL A 362 1.56 11.82 25.65
C VAL A 362 1.62 10.33 25.35
N LYS A 363 2.74 9.66 25.67
CA LYS A 363 2.89 8.20 25.50
C LYS A 363 1.83 7.44 26.29
N LYS A 364 1.67 7.71 27.59
CA LYS A 364 0.67 7.04 28.43
C LYS A 364 -0.75 7.23 27.90
N ARG A 365 -1.06 8.43 27.41
CA ARG A 365 -2.39 8.70 26.86
C ARG A 365 -2.61 7.97 25.54
N LEU A 366 -1.64 8.02 24.64
CA LEU A 366 -1.69 7.29 23.38
C LEU A 366 -1.86 5.77 23.65
N GLN A 367 -1.10 5.21 24.59
CA GLN A 367 -1.23 3.81 25.01
C GLN A 367 -2.60 3.47 25.62
N ARG A 368 -3.26 4.41 26.31
CA ARG A 368 -4.64 4.20 26.79
C ARG A 368 -5.66 4.16 25.65
N THR A 369 -5.42 4.92 24.58
CA THR A 369 -6.34 5.03 23.45
C THR A 369 -6.15 3.92 22.44
N ILE A 370 -4.90 3.66 22.03
CA ILE A 370 -4.58 2.73 20.94
C ILE A 370 -3.81 1.48 21.42
N GLY A 371 -3.49 1.36 22.71
CA GLY A 371 -2.75 0.19 23.23
C GLY A 371 -1.31 0.12 22.74
N ASP A 372 -0.86 -1.10 22.45
CA ASP A 372 0.47 -1.42 21.90
C ASP A 372 0.38 -1.71 20.39
N THR A 373 -0.28 -0.80 19.67
CA THR A 373 -0.50 -0.94 18.23
C THR A 373 0.72 -0.53 17.41
N HIS A 374 1.04 -1.33 16.42
CA HIS A 374 2.08 -1.07 15.42
C HIS A 374 1.53 -0.37 14.17
N PHE A 375 2.41 0.26 13.38
CA PHE A 375 2.05 0.93 12.13
C PHE A 375 1.32 0.01 11.12
N SER A 376 1.62 -1.29 11.17
CA SER A 376 1.02 -2.32 10.33
C SER A 376 -0.44 -2.61 10.65
N GLU A 377 -0.89 -2.27 11.85
CA GLU A 377 -2.26 -2.53 12.35
C GLU A 377 -3.16 -1.30 12.20
N LEU A 378 -2.66 -0.21 11.63
CA LEU A 378 -3.42 1.02 11.45
C LEU A 378 -4.36 0.89 10.24
N LYS A 379 -5.63 1.22 10.45
CA LYS A 379 -6.65 1.30 9.37
C LYS A 379 -6.29 2.31 8.30
N ARG A 380 -5.64 3.42 8.69
CA ARG A 380 -5.10 4.41 7.76
C ARG A 380 -3.59 4.48 7.94
N PRO A 381 -2.80 4.20 6.90
CA PRO A 381 -1.35 4.32 6.97
C PRO A 381 -0.93 5.74 7.38
N ILE A 382 -0.03 5.81 8.36
CA ILE A 382 0.50 7.09 8.84
C ILE A 382 2.01 7.21 8.57
N ARG A 383 2.47 8.44 8.38
CA ARG A 383 3.89 8.82 8.35
C ARG A 383 4.13 9.87 9.41
N VAL A 384 5.05 9.63 10.34
CA VAL A 384 5.41 10.59 11.38
C VAL A 384 6.76 11.20 11.05
N VAL A 385 6.83 12.52 11.06
CA VAL A 385 8.09 13.24 10.83
C VAL A 385 8.60 13.87 12.13
N ALA A 386 9.89 13.73 12.37
CA ALA A 386 10.59 14.27 13.52
C ALA A 386 11.97 14.79 13.12
N THR A 387 12.66 15.47 14.02
CA THR A 387 14.03 15.94 13.82
C THR A 387 14.96 15.20 14.77
N ASN A 388 16.08 14.69 14.25
CA ASN A 388 17.14 14.14 15.07
C ASN A 388 17.87 15.29 15.78
N LEU A 389 17.90 15.28 17.11
CA LEU A 389 18.53 16.36 17.88
C LEU A 389 20.06 16.39 17.78
N TYR A 390 20.71 15.27 17.44
CA TYR A 390 22.16 15.18 17.29
C TYR A 390 22.63 15.58 15.90
N THR A 391 21.93 15.11 14.86
CA THR A 391 22.33 15.36 13.47
C THR A 391 21.61 16.54 12.84
N LEU A 392 20.56 17.05 13.49
CA LEU A 392 19.60 18.04 12.95
C LEU A 392 18.91 17.57 11.65
N GLY A 393 19.04 16.29 11.32
CA GLY A 393 18.44 15.68 10.14
C GLY A 393 16.97 15.34 10.35
N LEU A 394 16.25 15.23 9.23
CA LEU A 394 14.86 14.77 9.20
C LEU A 394 14.79 13.26 9.47
N LEU A 395 14.04 12.87 10.49
CA LEU A 395 13.63 11.50 10.75
C LEU A 395 12.21 11.28 10.22
N ARG A 396 12.01 10.15 9.55
CA ARG A 396 10.71 9.73 9.04
C ARG A 396 10.41 8.36 9.61
N PHE A 397 9.36 8.26 10.41
CA PHE A 397 8.82 6.99 10.87
C PHE A 397 7.68 6.62 9.92
N THR A 398 7.92 5.59 9.13
CA THR A 398 6.96 5.03 8.19
C THR A 398 6.63 3.59 8.61
N ARG A 399 5.84 2.90 7.77
CA ARG A 399 5.59 1.45 7.87
C ARG A 399 6.90 0.69 8.22
N ALA A 400 6.77 -0.31 9.09
CA ALA A 400 7.88 -1.05 9.71
C ALA A 400 8.79 -1.77 8.70
#